data_AF-A0AAP6LE71-F1
#
_entry.id   AF-A0AAP6LE71-F1
#
_cell.length_a   1.000
_cell.length_b   1.000
_cell.length_c   1.000
_cell.angle_alpha   90.00
_cell.angle_beta   90.00
_cell.angle_gamma   90.00
#
_symmetry.space_group_name_H-M   'P 1'
#
loop_
_entity.id
_entity.type
_entity.pdbx_description
1 polymer ?
#
loop_
_entity_poly.entity_id
_entity_poly.type
_entity_poly.pdbx_seq_one_letter_code
_entity_poly.pdbx_strand_id
1 'polypeptide(L)'
;MLQRWLVGLLIGAALLVGLRGIAKDVDFNGSLLRQAFVADAGWSESVPPEVVEARELLRHEQSGGPIALAPGLWEDPLVRERLWDGLYPRRIHWADKGLMLWRTPGPQQPNCTDIARSERIVLVDCH
;
A
#
# COMPACT_ATOMS: atom_id res chain seq x y z
N MET A 1 25.94 -44.05 22.40
CA MET A 1 25.83 -42.78 21.64
C MET A 1 25.20 -42.97 20.26
N LEU A 2 25.57 -43.99 19.47
CA LEU A 2 25.03 -44.27 18.13
C LEU A 2 23.49 -44.38 18.06
N GLN A 3 22.87 -45.01 19.06
CA GLN A 3 21.41 -45.21 19.12
C GLN A 3 20.62 -43.91 19.28
N ARG A 4 21.16 -42.89 19.98
CA ARG A 4 20.49 -41.58 20.14
C ARG A 4 20.51 -40.78 18.82
N TRP A 5 21.57 -40.94 18.03
CA TRP A 5 21.68 -40.34 16.70
C TRP A 5 20.70 -40.96 15.70
N LEU A 6 20.58 -42.29 15.70
CA LEU A 6 19.61 -43.00 14.86
C LEU A 6 18.16 -42.62 15.18
N VAL A 7 17.82 -42.49 16.46
CA VAL A 7 16.48 -42.04 16.88
C VAL A 7 16.21 -40.61 16.44
N GLY A 8 17.19 -39.70 16.59
CA GLY A 8 17.05 -38.32 16.09
C GLY A 8 16.86 -38.25 14.57
N LEU A 9 17.58 -39.09 13.82
CA LEU A 9 17.45 -39.19 12.37
C LEU A 9 16.08 -39.71 11.93
N LEU A 10 15.56 -40.74 12.61
CA LEU A 10 14.24 -41.30 12.32
C LEU A 10 13.11 -40.33 12.62
N ILE A 11 13.20 -39.60 13.74
CA ILE A 11 12.23 -38.56 14.10
C ILE A 11 12.27 -37.42 13.08
N GLY A 12 13.47 -36.97 12.68
CA GLY A 12 13.64 -35.96 11.64
C GLY A 12 13.06 -36.40 10.30
N ALA A 13 13.28 -37.66 9.90
CA ALA A 13 12.72 -38.23 8.67
C ALA A 13 11.19 -38.32 8.72
N ALA A 14 10.62 -38.78 9.84
CA ALA A 14 9.17 -38.88 10.02
C ALA A 14 8.50 -37.49 9.97
N LEU A 15 9.11 -36.47 10.58
CA LEU A 15 8.64 -35.09 10.52
C LEU A 15 8.65 -34.54 9.09
N LEU A 16 9.74 -34.75 8.34
CA LEU A 16 9.85 -34.29 6.95
C LEU A 16 8.80 -34.95 6.04
N VAL A 17 8.54 -36.24 6.24
CA VAL A 17 7.51 -36.97 5.48
C VAL A 17 6.11 -36.48 5.85
N GLY A 18 5.83 -36.27 7.14
CA GLY A 18 4.55 -35.71 7.60
C GLY A 18 4.28 -34.32 7.06
N LEU A 19 5.27 -33.42 7.13
CA LEU A 19 5.19 -32.06 6.58
C LEU A 19 4.97 -32.07 5.06
N ARG A 20 5.63 -32.99 4.33
CA ARG A 20 5.43 -33.15 2.89
C ARG A 20 4.05 -33.67 2.53
N GLY A 21 3.47 -34.54 3.36
CA GLY A 21 2.08 -35.00 3.23
C GLY A 21 1.09 -33.86 3.40
N ILE A 22 1.22 -33.09 4.49
CA ILE A 22 0.37 -31.92 4.77
C ILE A 22 0.49 -30.88 3.65
N ALA A 23 1.70 -30.60 3.15
CA ALA A 23 1.89 -29.65 2.05
C ALA A 23 1.18 -30.08 0.75
N LYS A 24 1.07 -31.39 0.50
CA LYS A 24 0.33 -31.93 -0.65
C LYS A 24 -1.18 -31.88 -0.46
N ASP A 25 -1.67 -32.22 0.72
CA ASP A 25 -3.11 -32.28 1.01
C ASP A 25 -3.77 -30.90 1.09
N VAL A 26 -2.98 -29.84 1.34
CA VAL A 26 -3.47 -28.47 1.51
C VAL A 26 -3.26 -27.61 0.25
N ASP A 27 -2.90 -28.22 -0.90
CA ASP A 27 -2.52 -27.50 -2.13
C ASP A 27 -1.53 -26.35 -1.86
N PHE A 28 -0.55 -26.60 -0.99
CA PHE A 28 0.36 -25.58 -0.50
C PHE A 28 1.21 -25.04 -1.66
N ASN A 29 0.83 -23.88 -2.19
CA ASN A 29 1.52 -23.24 -3.28
C ASN A 29 2.53 -22.23 -2.72
N GLY A 30 3.81 -22.59 -2.75
CA GLY A 30 4.89 -21.69 -2.33
C GLY A 30 4.92 -20.36 -3.10
N SER A 31 4.34 -20.29 -4.30
CA SER A 31 4.20 -19.02 -5.03
C SER A 31 3.12 -18.12 -4.43
N LEU A 32 1.97 -18.67 -3.99
CA LEU A 32 0.92 -17.93 -3.29
C LEU A 32 1.43 -17.42 -1.93
N LEU A 33 2.15 -18.26 -1.21
CA LEU A 33 2.77 -17.86 0.05
C LEU A 33 3.77 -16.70 -0.17
N ARG A 34 4.59 -16.79 -1.23
CA ARG A 34 5.51 -15.70 -1.59
C ARG A 34 4.77 -14.42 -1.96
N GLN A 35 3.63 -14.51 -2.66
CA GLN A 35 2.78 -13.36 -2.99
C GLN A 35 2.19 -12.70 -1.73
N ALA A 36 1.78 -13.49 -0.74
CA ALA A 36 1.27 -12.98 0.54
C ALA A 36 2.32 -12.22 1.38
N PHE A 37 3.61 -12.47 1.14
CA PHE A 37 4.72 -11.80 1.82
C PHE A 37 5.34 -10.63 1.03
N VAL A 38 4.79 -10.26 -0.13
CA VAL A 38 5.22 -9.04 -0.83
C VAL A 38 4.73 -7.83 -0.05
N ALA A 39 5.58 -6.80 0.09
CA ALA A 39 5.16 -5.53 0.67
C ALA A 39 3.95 -4.99 -0.12
N ASP A 40 2.90 -4.58 0.61
CA ASP A 40 1.63 -4.11 0.06
C ASP A 40 0.77 -5.17 -0.68
N ALA A 41 1.00 -6.47 -0.46
CA ALA A 41 0.14 -7.52 -1.03
C ALA A 41 -1.33 -7.36 -0.63
N GLY A 42 -2.21 -7.20 -1.62
CA GLY A 42 -3.64 -7.00 -1.41
C GLY A 42 -4.03 -5.59 -0.90
N TRP A 43 -3.07 -4.67 -0.82
CA TRP A 43 -3.33 -3.33 -0.29
C TRP A 43 -4.25 -2.53 -1.21
N SER A 44 -3.97 -2.53 -2.52
CA SER A 44 -4.76 -1.81 -3.53
C SER A 44 -6.23 -2.22 -3.56
N GLU A 45 -6.52 -3.47 -3.22
CA GLU A 45 -7.85 -4.06 -3.16
C GLU A 45 -8.58 -3.71 -1.85
N SER A 46 -7.83 -3.28 -0.82
CA SER A 46 -8.32 -3.02 0.54
C SER A 46 -8.55 -1.54 0.85
N VAL A 47 -8.16 -0.64 -0.04
CA VAL A 47 -8.28 0.82 0.12
C VAL A 47 -9.12 1.43 -1.01
N PRO A 48 -9.72 2.61 -0.78
CA PRO A 48 -10.40 3.33 -1.85
C PRO A 48 -9.46 3.61 -3.04
N PRO A 49 -9.95 3.54 -4.30
CA PRO A 49 -9.12 3.77 -5.49
C PRO A 49 -8.39 5.11 -5.48
N GLU A 50 -9.00 6.14 -4.90
CA GLU A 50 -8.42 7.47 -4.70
C GLU A 50 -7.08 7.41 -3.94
N VAL A 51 -6.96 6.51 -2.98
CA VAL A 51 -5.75 6.35 -2.16
C VAL A 51 -4.62 5.73 -2.97
N VAL A 52 -4.95 4.73 -3.79
CA VAL A 52 -3.99 4.08 -4.69
C VAL A 52 -3.47 5.08 -5.71
N GLU A 53 -4.37 5.82 -6.34
CA GLU A 53 -4.03 6.83 -7.33
C GLU A 53 -3.20 7.96 -6.73
N ALA A 54 -3.56 8.48 -5.55
CA ALA A 54 -2.78 9.50 -4.86
C ALA A 54 -1.34 9.03 -4.57
N ARG A 55 -1.18 7.78 -4.10
CA ARG A 55 0.15 7.19 -3.84
C ARG A 55 0.97 7.09 -5.12
N GLU A 56 0.36 6.66 -6.21
CA GLU A 56 1.05 6.51 -7.49
C GLU A 56 1.46 7.85 -8.11
N LEU A 57 0.60 8.87 -8.00
CA LEU A 57 0.92 10.25 -8.41
C LEU A 57 2.10 10.79 -7.61
N LEU A 58 2.10 10.57 -6.29
CA LEU A 58 3.15 11.05 -5.39
C LEU A 58 4.44 10.22 -5.44
N ARG A 59 4.41 9.00 -5.98
CA ARG A 59 5.61 8.16 -6.17
C ARG A 59 6.61 8.79 -7.12
N HIS A 60 6.11 9.54 -8.10
CA HIS A 60 6.91 10.23 -9.11
C HIS A 60 7.26 11.67 -8.72
N GLU A 61 6.64 12.18 -7.65
CA GLU A 61 6.85 13.52 -7.13
C GLU A 61 8.08 13.51 -6.20
N GLN A 62 9.03 14.42 -6.43
CA GLN A 62 10.34 14.41 -5.74
C GLN A 62 10.38 15.28 -4.48
N SER A 63 9.44 16.20 -4.29
CA SER A 63 9.39 17.03 -3.09
C SER A 63 9.11 16.14 -1.88
N GLY A 64 9.90 16.26 -0.81
CA GLY A 64 9.59 15.56 0.46
C GLY A 64 8.53 16.28 1.31
N GLY A 65 7.85 17.28 0.73
CA GLY A 65 7.02 18.23 1.45
C GLY A 65 5.72 17.64 1.98
N PRO A 66 5.08 18.32 2.95
CA PRO A 66 3.74 17.96 3.40
C PRO A 66 2.73 18.16 2.27
N ILE A 67 1.75 17.27 2.19
CA ILE A 67 0.67 17.30 1.20
C ILE A 67 -0.60 17.82 1.87
N ALA A 68 -1.26 18.78 1.25
CA ALA A 68 -2.57 19.23 1.68
C ALA A 68 -3.70 18.48 0.94
N LEU A 69 -4.81 18.22 1.62
CA LEU A 69 -6.01 17.67 0.97
C LEU A 69 -7.01 18.80 0.71
N ALA A 70 -7.51 18.84 -0.51
CA ALA A 70 -8.54 19.78 -0.90
C ALA A 70 -9.93 19.44 -0.33
N PRO A 71 -10.86 20.41 -0.36
CA PRO A 71 -12.28 20.14 -0.15
C PRO A 71 -12.78 19.04 -1.11
N GLY A 72 -13.52 18.08 -0.59
CA GLY A 72 -13.94 16.82 -1.22
C GLY A 72 -13.12 15.59 -0.78
N LEU A 73 -11.83 15.74 -0.47
CA LEU A 73 -11.00 14.66 0.07
C LEU A 73 -10.87 14.73 1.59
N TRP A 74 -10.87 15.94 2.16
CA TRP A 74 -10.74 16.13 3.60
C TRP A 74 -12.00 15.72 4.38
N GLU A 75 -13.17 15.87 3.78
CA GLU A 75 -14.49 15.67 4.39
C GLU A 75 -14.92 14.20 4.37
N ASP A 76 -14.33 13.38 3.49
CA ASP A 76 -14.55 11.94 3.42
C ASP A 76 -13.66 11.24 4.47
N PRO A 77 -14.22 10.79 5.62
CA PRO A 77 -13.39 10.31 6.73
C PRO A 77 -12.62 9.05 6.36
N LEU A 78 -13.22 8.16 5.56
CA LEU A 78 -12.60 6.90 5.14
C LEU A 78 -11.42 7.17 4.21
N VAL A 79 -11.62 8.00 3.19
CA VAL A 79 -10.53 8.37 2.26
C VAL A 79 -9.43 9.10 3.01
N ARG A 80 -9.78 10.04 3.89
CA ARG A 80 -8.80 10.77 4.71
C ARG A 80 -7.94 9.84 5.57
N GLU A 81 -8.56 8.95 6.34
CA GLU A 81 -7.82 8.00 7.20
C GLU A 81 -6.92 7.09 6.36
N ARG A 82 -7.42 6.56 5.25
CA ARG A 82 -6.62 5.67 4.39
C ARG A 82 -5.53 6.39 3.62
N LEU A 83 -5.68 7.68 3.32
CA LEU A 83 -4.59 8.50 2.77
C LEU A 83 -3.47 8.70 3.80
N TRP A 84 -3.79 8.89 5.08
CA TRP A 84 -2.77 9.03 6.14
C TRP A 84 -1.86 7.80 6.21
N ASP A 85 -2.45 6.61 6.15
CA ASP A 85 -1.69 5.36 6.12
C ASP A 85 -1.00 5.13 4.77
N GLY A 86 -1.73 5.36 3.68
CA GLY A 86 -1.27 5.10 2.31
C GLY A 86 -0.14 6.01 1.85
N LEU A 87 -0.07 7.24 2.34
CA LEU A 87 0.94 8.22 1.91
C LEU A 87 2.14 8.32 2.85
N TYR A 88 2.20 7.53 3.93
CA TYR A 88 3.38 7.47 4.79
C TYR A 88 4.66 7.18 3.95
N PRO A 89 5.77 7.91 4.17
CA PRO A 89 6.07 8.82 5.28
C PRO A 89 5.65 10.29 5.08
N ARG A 90 4.94 10.64 4.00
CA ARG A 90 4.53 12.03 3.77
C ARG A 90 3.48 12.46 4.79
N ARG A 91 3.62 13.69 5.26
CA ARG A 91 2.68 14.29 6.21
C ARG A 91 1.50 14.87 5.45
N ILE A 92 0.30 14.54 5.92
CA ILE A 92 -0.93 15.13 5.43
C ILE A 92 -1.35 16.26 6.36
N HIS A 93 -1.81 17.37 5.79
CA HIS A 93 -2.32 18.49 6.55
C HIS A 93 -3.50 19.14 5.84
N TRP A 94 -4.15 20.07 6.52
CA TRP A 94 -5.12 20.95 5.91
C TRP A 94 -4.44 22.29 5.62
N ALA A 95 -4.42 22.67 4.33
CA ALA A 95 -4.02 24.00 3.86
C ALA A 95 -4.74 24.31 2.54
N ASP A 96 -4.74 25.58 2.17
CA ASP A 96 -5.31 26.12 0.94
C ASP A 96 -4.26 26.49 -0.12
N LYS A 97 -2.98 26.20 0.16
CA LYS A 97 -1.82 26.49 -0.70
C LYS A 97 -0.73 25.44 -0.58
N GLY A 98 0.19 25.45 -1.53
CA GLY A 98 1.28 24.48 -1.71
C GLY A 98 0.83 23.24 -2.48
N LEU A 99 1.54 22.14 -2.26
CA LEU A 99 1.28 20.86 -2.92
C LEU A 99 0.00 20.21 -2.37
N MET A 100 -0.98 19.99 -3.23
CA MET A 100 -2.33 19.58 -2.85
C MET A 100 -2.84 18.41 -3.69
N LEU A 101 -3.62 17.53 -3.06
CA LEU A 101 -4.44 16.53 -3.75
C LEU A 101 -5.88 17.02 -3.85
N TRP A 102 -6.44 16.92 -5.05
CA TRP A 102 -7.83 17.25 -5.37
C TRP A 102 -8.53 16.05 -6.00
N ARG A 103 -9.85 15.96 -5.88
CA ARG A 103 -10.63 15.08 -6.77
C ARG A 103 -10.68 15.67 -8.17
N THR A 104 -10.62 14.82 -9.19
CA THR A 104 -10.94 15.19 -10.58
C THR A 104 -12.33 15.85 -10.63
N PRO A 105 -12.51 16.98 -11.36
CA PRO A 105 -11.62 17.56 -12.37
C PRO A 105 -10.43 18.39 -11.86
N GLY A 106 -10.23 18.55 -10.57
CA GLY A 106 -9.20 19.41 -9.99
C GLY A 106 -9.72 20.81 -9.65
N PRO A 107 -8.89 21.69 -9.08
CA PRO A 107 -9.33 22.98 -8.61
C PRO A 107 -9.80 23.87 -9.77
N GLN A 108 -10.95 24.52 -9.59
CA GLN A 108 -11.44 25.57 -10.49
C GLN A 108 -10.85 26.96 -10.13
N GLN A 109 -9.70 27.00 -9.45
CA GLN A 109 -9.12 28.23 -8.90
C GLN A 109 -7.96 28.73 -9.76
N PRO A 110 -7.82 30.06 -9.99
CA PRO A 110 -6.85 30.62 -10.92
C PRO A 110 -5.37 30.57 -10.49
N ASN A 111 -5.05 30.06 -9.29
CA ASN A 111 -3.69 30.06 -8.73
C ASN A 111 -3.12 28.66 -8.48
N CYS A 112 -3.65 27.63 -9.13
CA CYS A 112 -3.17 26.26 -8.99
C CYS A 112 -2.61 25.74 -10.31
N THR A 113 -1.44 25.11 -10.26
CA THR A 113 -0.81 24.45 -11.40
C THR A 113 -0.99 22.95 -11.30
N ASP A 114 -1.57 22.33 -12.33
CA ASP A 114 -1.66 20.86 -12.44
C ASP A 114 -0.26 20.26 -12.62
N ILE A 115 0.16 19.40 -11.68
CA ILE A 115 1.43 18.65 -11.74
C ILE A 115 1.19 17.30 -12.40
N ALA A 116 0.21 16.56 -11.90
CA ALA A 116 -0.10 15.21 -12.38
C ALA A 116 -1.58 14.88 -12.17
N ARG A 117 -2.11 13.96 -12.98
CA ARG A 117 -3.53 13.64 -13.03
C ARG A 117 -3.75 12.15 -13.23
N SER A 118 -4.73 11.62 -12.51
CA SER A 118 -5.29 10.29 -12.71
C SER A 118 -6.80 10.39 -13.00
N GLU A 119 -7.51 9.27 -12.94
CA GLU A 119 -8.95 9.24 -13.18
C GLU A 119 -9.71 10.03 -12.10
N ARG A 120 -9.36 9.84 -10.82
CA ARG A 120 -10.10 10.36 -9.67
C ARG A 120 -9.35 11.45 -8.92
N ILE A 121 -8.03 11.55 -9.08
CA ILE A 121 -7.18 12.44 -8.30
C ILE A 121 -6.32 13.33 -9.20
N VAL A 122 -6.13 14.57 -8.76
CA VAL A 122 -5.22 15.54 -9.37
C VAL A 122 -4.26 16.02 -8.31
N LEU A 123 -2.97 15.99 -8.63
CA LEU A 123 -1.91 16.61 -7.85
C LEU A 123 -1.64 17.99 -8.43
N VAL A 124 -1.73 19.02 -7.60
CA VAL A 124 -1.54 20.42 -8.01
C VAL A 124 -0.62 21.14 -7.03
N ASP A 125 -0.02 22.24 -7.47
CA ASP A 125 0.66 23.20 -6.60
C ASP A 125 -0.05 24.55 -6.66
N CYS A 126 -0.55 25.01 -5.53
CA CYS A 126 -1.32 26.25 -5.40
C CYS A 126 -0.51 27.35 -4.72
N HIS A 127 -0.65 28.60 -5.17
CA HIS A 127 0.12 29.75 -4.66
C HIS A 127 -0.75 30.88 -4.08
#